data_AF-A0A2U1NH00-F1
#
_entry.id   AF-A0A2U1NH00-F1
#
_cell.length_a   1.000
_cell.length_b   1.000
_cell.length_c   1.000
_cell.angle_alpha   90.00
_cell.angle_beta   90.00
_cell.angle_gamma   90.00
#
_symmetry.space_group_name_H-M   'P 1'
#
loop_
_entity.id
_entity.type
_entity.pdbx_description
1 polymer ?
#
loop_
_entity_poly.entity_id
_entity_poly.type
_entity_poly.pdbx_seq_one_letter_code
_entity_poly.pdbx_strand_id
1 'polypeptide(L)'
;MPHEAQIVLDEDEEHKLGLHLLRFAEAFEDGCINFSPNVLCEYLYGLAEKFTDFYQECKVVGSPQESSRLLLCEATRVVMRNCLQILGITPLDRI
;
A
#
# COMPACT_ATOMS: atom_id res chain seq x y z
N MET A 1 -8.65 6.48 16.46
CA MET A 1 -9.65 5.43 16.69
C MET A 1 -9.69 4.58 15.42
N PRO A 2 -9.36 3.29 15.43
CA PRO A 2 -9.63 2.47 14.26
C PRO A 2 -11.15 2.33 14.19
N HIS A 3 -11.77 2.90 13.15
CA HIS A 3 -13.13 2.51 12.79
C HIS A 3 -13.08 1.00 12.51
N GLU A 4 -13.94 0.21 13.17
CA GLU A 4 -14.22 -1.18 12.80
C GLU A 4 -14.97 -1.20 11.46
N ALA A 5 -14.37 -0.60 10.42
CA ALA A 5 -14.85 -0.70 9.07
C ALA A 5 -14.19 -1.93 8.44
N GLN A 6 -15.03 -2.77 7.82
CA GLN A 6 -14.56 -3.95 7.12
C GLN A 6 -13.97 -3.53 5.77
N ILE A 7 -12.78 -4.04 5.45
CA ILE A 7 -12.23 -3.91 4.10
C ILE A 7 -13.05 -4.83 3.20
N VAL A 8 -13.74 -4.22 2.24
CA VAL A 8 -14.47 -4.87 1.16
C VAL A 8 -13.71 -4.57 -0.13
N LEU A 9 -13.41 -5.63 -0.89
CA LEU A 9 -12.73 -5.57 -2.18
C LEU A 9 -13.74 -6.03 -3.24
N ASP A 10 -14.36 -5.07 -3.93
CA ASP A 10 -15.38 -5.31 -4.95
C ASP A 10 -14.78 -5.22 -6.37
N GLU A 11 -13.78 -4.35 -6.57
CA GLU A 11 -13.15 -4.11 -7.87
C GLU A 11 -11.78 -4.80 -8.00
N ASP A 12 -11.40 -5.18 -9.21
CA ASP A 12 -10.14 -5.89 -9.48
C ASP A 12 -8.90 -5.10 -9.01
N GLU A 13 -8.93 -3.77 -9.11
CA GLU A 13 -7.81 -2.93 -8.64
C GLU A 13 -7.70 -2.90 -7.11
N GLU A 14 -8.81 -2.99 -6.38
CA GLU A 14 -8.81 -3.15 -4.92
C GLU A 14 -8.17 -4.48 -4.51
N HIS A 15 -8.48 -5.57 -5.24
CA HIS A 15 -7.87 -6.88 -5.03
C HIS A 15 -6.36 -6.87 -5.30
N LYS A 16 -5.94 -6.29 -6.42
CA LYS A 16 -4.52 -6.18 -6.79
C LYS A 16 -3.73 -5.38 -5.75
N LEU A 17 -4.26 -4.26 -5.30
CA LEU A 17 -3.64 -3.44 -4.25
C LEU A 17 -3.56 -4.21 -2.94
N GLY A 18 -4.68 -4.80 -2.49
CA GLY A 18 -4.75 -5.59 -1.27
C GLY A 18 -3.76 -6.74 -1.24
N LEU A 19 -3.65 -7.49 -2.34
CA LEU A 19 -2.69 -8.60 -2.46
C LEU A 19 -1.24 -8.11 -2.42
N HIS A 20 -0.94 -6.97 -3.05
CA HIS A 20 0.40 -6.39 -3.02
C HIS A 20 0.79 -5.87 -1.63
N LEU A 21 -0.16 -5.33 -0.87
CA LEU A 21 0.06 -4.94 0.52
C LEU A 21 0.43 -6.14 1.41
N LEU A 22 -0.24 -7.28 1.23
CA LEU A 22 0.05 -8.51 1.97
C LEU A 22 1.46 -9.07 1.69
N ARG A 23 1.99 -8.85 0.49
CA ARG A 23 3.34 -9.28 0.09
C ARG A 23 4.48 -8.48 0.70
N PHE A 24 4.19 -7.41 1.46
CA PHE A 24 5.23 -6.60 2.09
C PHE A 24 6.17 -7.42 2.98
N ALA A 25 5.62 -8.35 3.77
CA ALA A 25 6.40 -9.17 4.69
C ALA A 25 7.39 -10.08 3.92
N GLU A 26 6.95 -10.68 2.83
CA GLU A 26 7.78 -11.51 1.94
C GLU A 26 8.90 -10.66 1.30
N ALA A 27 8.56 -9.49 0.73
CA ALA A 27 9.55 -8.61 0.12
C ALA A 27 10.59 -8.10 1.13
N PHE A 28 10.18 -7.86 2.38
CA PHE A 28 11.09 -7.51 3.46
C PHE A 28 12.03 -8.66 3.84
N GLU A 29 11.48 -9.86 4.04
CA GLU A 29 12.26 -11.05 4.35
C GLU A 29 13.28 -11.37 3.24
N ASP A 30 12.84 -11.32 1.98
CA ASP A 30 13.71 -11.52 0.81
C ASP A 30 14.82 -10.48 0.74
N GLY A 31 14.52 -9.20 1.01
CA GLY A 31 15.50 -8.13 1.06
C GLY A 31 16.55 -8.36 2.16
N CYS A 32 16.15 -8.89 3.31
CA CYS A 32 17.03 -9.23 4.42
C CYS A 32 17.91 -10.45 4.11
N ILE A 33 17.32 -11.55 3.62
CA ILE A 33 18.03 -12.81 3.32
C ILE A 33 19.08 -12.60 2.23
N ASN A 34 18.74 -11.86 1.19
CA ASN A 34 19.61 -11.66 0.03
C ASN A 34 20.52 -10.43 0.17
N PHE A 35 20.52 -9.74 1.32
CA PHE A 35 21.23 -8.48 1.54
C PHE A 35 21.02 -7.45 0.40
N SER A 36 19.80 -7.42 -0.14
CA SER A 36 19.48 -6.74 -1.40
C SER A 36 18.36 -5.72 -1.19
N PRO A 37 18.68 -4.47 -0.79
CA PRO A 37 17.67 -3.44 -0.54
C PRO A 37 16.89 -3.03 -1.80
N ASN A 38 17.41 -3.31 -3.01
CA ASN A 38 16.70 -3.08 -4.25
C ASN A 38 15.33 -3.81 -4.30
N VAL A 39 15.21 -4.98 -3.66
CA VAL A 39 13.93 -5.72 -3.59
C VAL A 39 12.82 -4.87 -2.97
N LEU A 40 13.15 -4.10 -1.92
CA LEU A 40 12.21 -3.17 -1.29
C LEU A 40 11.91 -1.96 -2.17
N CYS A 41 12.88 -1.48 -2.95
CA CYS A 41 12.67 -0.40 -3.92
C CYS A 41 11.71 -0.84 -5.04
N GLU A 42 11.90 -2.04 -5.60
CA GLU A 42 11.02 -2.62 -6.62
C GLU A 42 9.61 -2.87 -6.07
N TYR A 43 9.52 -3.39 -4.84
CA TYR A 43 8.25 -3.55 -4.13
C TYR A 43 7.52 -2.20 -3.96
N LEU A 44 8.23 -1.17 -3.50
CA LEU A 44 7.68 0.17 -3.26
C LEU A 44 7.20 0.81 -4.56
N TYR A 45 7.97 0.67 -5.64
CA TYR A 45 7.58 1.14 -6.96
C TYR A 45 6.29 0.45 -7.45
N GLY A 46 6.23 -0.88 -7.35
CA GLY A 46 5.02 -1.64 -7.72
C GLY A 46 3.80 -1.31 -6.84
N LEU A 47 4.02 -0.95 -5.57
CA LEU A 47 2.96 -0.48 -4.68
C LEU A 47 2.42 0.88 -5.13
N ALA A 48 3.29 1.79 -5.56
CA ALA A 48 2.90 3.10 -6.08
C ALA A 48 2.10 2.99 -7.39
N GLU A 49 2.50 2.10 -8.31
CA GLU A 49 1.73 1.84 -9.54
C GLU A 49 0.34 1.31 -9.22
N LYS A 50 0.22 0.25 -8.41
CA LYS A 50 -1.08 -0.34 -8.04
C LYS A 50 -1.98 0.63 -7.29
N PHE A 51 -1.41 1.47 -6.44
CA PHE A 51 -2.17 2.52 -5.77
C PHE A 51 -2.69 3.57 -6.77
N THR A 52 -1.89 3.91 -7.78
CA THR A 52 -2.30 4.84 -8.84
C THR A 52 -3.47 4.26 -9.64
N ASP A 53 -3.38 2.99 -10.04
CA ASP A 53 -4.44 2.29 -10.77
C ASP A 53 -5.73 2.23 -9.92
N PHE A 54 -5.62 1.81 -8.65
CA PHE A 54 -6.74 1.82 -7.70
C PHE A 54 -7.38 3.21 -7.55
N TYR A 55 -6.57 4.27 -7.43
CA TYR A 55 -7.10 5.61 -7.24
C TYR A 55 -7.78 6.18 -8.49
N GLN A 56 -7.36 5.74 -9.69
CA GLN A 56 -7.95 6.13 -10.97
C GLN A 56 -9.28 5.41 -11.23
N GLU A 57 -9.31 4.10 -11.02
CA GLU A 57 -10.48 3.27 -11.34
C GLU A 57 -11.53 3.29 -10.21
N CYS A 58 -11.09 3.26 -8.95
CA CYS A 58 -11.97 3.16 -7.79
C CYS A 58 -12.14 4.52 -7.10
N LYS A 59 -13.25 5.22 -7.38
CA LYS A 59 -13.56 6.50 -6.72
C LYS A 59 -13.61 6.35 -5.19
N VAL A 60 -12.69 6.99 -4.47
CA VAL A 60 -12.64 6.88 -3.00
C VAL A 60 -13.73 7.72 -2.34
N VAL A 61 -13.68 9.05 -2.51
CA VAL A 61 -14.57 10.00 -1.83
C VAL A 61 -15.94 10.07 -2.52
N GLY A 62 -17.01 10.00 -1.74
CA GLY A 62 -18.39 10.02 -2.22
C GLY A 62 -18.83 8.73 -2.90
N SER A 63 -18.15 7.61 -2.63
CA SER A 63 -18.58 6.28 -3.05
C SER A 63 -19.30 5.57 -1.90
N PRO A 64 -20.19 4.58 -2.19
CA PRO A 64 -20.80 3.76 -1.15
C PRO A 64 -19.76 3.02 -0.30
N GLN A 65 -18.62 2.66 -0.90
CA GLN A 65 -17.49 1.96 -0.29
C GLN A 65 -16.42 2.90 0.32
N GLU A 66 -16.71 4.20 0.48
CA GLU A 66 -15.72 5.20 0.92
C GLU A 66 -14.95 4.76 2.17
N SER A 67 -15.62 4.20 3.18
CA SER A 67 -14.97 3.73 4.41
C SER A 67 -13.96 2.61 4.17
N SER A 68 -14.28 1.65 3.29
CA SER A 68 -13.36 0.57 2.91
C SER A 68 -12.15 1.11 2.14
N ARG A 69 -12.42 1.97 1.15
CA ARG A 69 -11.39 2.56 0.29
C ARG A 69 -10.43 3.46 1.06
N LEU A 70 -10.92 4.21 2.05
CA LEU A 70 -10.09 4.98 2.96
C LEU A 70 -9.18 4.10 3.81
N LEU A 71 -9.63 2.92 4.24
CA LEU A 71 -8.77 1.96 4.93
C LEU A 71 -7.67 1.40 4.01
N LEU A 72 -7.97 1.15 2.73
CA LEU A 72 -6.94 0.76 1.75
C LEU A 72 -5.90 1.88 1.53
N CYS A 73 -6.34 3.14 1.46
CA CYS A 73 -5.43 4.29 1.41
C CYS A 73 -4.53 4.36 2.64
N GLU A 74 -5.10 4.18 3.84
CA GLU A 74 -4.34 4.21 5.09
C GLU A 74 -3.36 3.04 5.19
N ALA A 75 -3.78 1.83 4.81
CA ALA A 75 -2.91 0.66 4.76
C ALA A 75 -1.71 0.89 3.80
N THR A 76 -1.99 1.45 2.61
CA THR A 76 -0.95 1.84 1.65
C THR A 76 0.02 2.86 2.24
N ARG A 77 -0.49 3.90 2.90
CA ARG A 77 0.32 4.93 3.56
C ARG A 77 1.25 4.34 4.61
N VAL A 78 0.74 3.43 5.44
CA VAL A 78 1.52 2.76 6.50
C VAL A 78 2.63 1.90 5.89
N VAL A 79 2.31 1.08 4.89
CA VAL A 79 3.30 0.20 4.24
C VAL A 79 4.37 1.02 3.51
N MET A 80 3.98 2.04 2.74
CA MET A 80 4.93 2.94 2.07
C MET A 80 5.88 3.61 3.06
N ARG A 81 5.34 4.14 4.18
CA ARG A 81 6.16 4.76 5.23
C ARG A 81 7.16 3.77 5.82
N ASN A 82 6.71 2.56 6.16
CA ASN A 82 7.58 1.54 6.72
C ASN A 82 8.70 1.16 5.75
N CYS A 83 8.37 0.96 4.47
CA CYS A 83 9.35 0.64 3.43
C CYS A 83 10.41 1.75 3.28
N LEU A 84 9.97 3.01 3.20
CA LEU A 84 10.88 4.16 3.14
C LEU A 84 11.79 4.26 4.38
N GLN A 85 11.24 4.05 5.57
CA GLN A 85 12.02 4.05 6.81
C GLN A 85 13.07 2.94 6.84
N ILE A 86 12.73 1.73 6.38
CA ILE A 86 13.68 0.60 6.26
C ILE A 86 14.81 0.94 5.29
N LEU A 87 14.49 1.64 4.19
CA LEU A 87 15.46 2.14 3.22
C LEU A 87 16.27 3.36 3.72
N GLY A 88 16.03 3.84 4.96
CA GLY A 88 16.71 5.01 5.52
C GLY A 88 16.24 6.35 4.98
N ILE A 89 15.09 6.38 4.28
CA ILE A 89 14.48 7.59 3.74
C ILE A 89 13.42 8.09 4.70
N THR A 90 13.48 9.38 5.06
CA THR A 90 12.44 10.01 5.87
C THR A 90 11.30 10.51 4.98
N PRO A 91 10.09 9.95 5.07
CA PRO A 91 8.96 10.41 4.27
C PRO A 91 8.48 11.80 4.71
N LEU A 92 8.04 12.60 3.74
CA LEU A 92 7.43 13.91 3.97
C LEU A 92 5.89 13.77 4.00
N ASP A 93 5.25 14.43 4.97
CA ASP A 93 3.78 14.48 5.05
C ASP A 93 3.16 15.52 4.11
N ARG A 94 3.97 16.51 3.69
CA ARG A 94 3.59 17.56 2.75
C ARG A 94 4.83 18.00 1.97
N ILE A 95 4.69 18.10 0.66
CA ILE A 95 5.70 18.66 -0.25
C ILE A 95 5.48 20.16 -0.39
#